data_AF-A4WPM6-F1
#
_entry.id   AF-A4WPM6-F1
#
_cell.length_a   1.000
_cell.length_b   1.000
_cell.length_c   1.000
_cell.angle_alpha   90.00
_cell.angle_beta   90.00
_cell.angle_gamma   90.00
#
_symmetry.space_group_name_H-M   'P 1'
#
loop_
_entity.id
_entity.type
_entity.pdbx_description
1 polymer ?
#
loop_
_entity_poly.entity_id
_entity_poly.type
_entity_poly.pdbx_seq_one_letter_code
_entity_poly.pdbx_strand_id
1 'polypeptide(L)'
;MIWNPLTILVAVFPSAARREAAACSKRWQAAAARDPRLTLDIIRMGGVLDLQPVRLVDGYPEPEPIDPQRLAYEAGRRDFAMQLLALAHLTPDDLNILMETNDAA
;
A
#
# COMPACT_ATOMS: atom_id res chain seq x y z
N MET A 1 25.75 -25.37 2.03
CA MET A 1 25.34 -24.32 2.99
C MET A 1 24.33 -23.43 2.26
N ILE A 2 23.03 -23.65 2.47
CA ILE A 2 21.99 -22.92 1.73
C ILE A 2 21.88 -21.53 2.35
N TRP A 3 22.35 -20.51 1.62
CA TRP A 3 22.21 -19.11 2.00
C TRP A 3 20.73 -18.72 1.90
N ASN A 4 20.05 -18.60 3.03
CA ASN A 4 18.70 -18.05 3.08
C ASN A 4 18.79 -16.51 3.10
N PRO A 5 18.27 -15.81 2.08
CA PRO A 5 18.31 -14.35 2.02
C PRO A 5 17.64 -13.69 3.25
N LEU A 6 16.66 -14.35 3.88
CA LEU A 6 16.02 -13.87 5.10
C LEU A 6 16.98 -13.87 6.29
N THR A 7 17.89 -14.85 6.37
CA THR A 7 18.88 -14.92 7.47
C THR A 7 19.89 -13.78 7.39
N ILE A 8 20.24 -13.35 6.18
CA ILE A 8 21.14 -12.20 5.95
C ILE A 8 20.44 -10.90 6.36
N LEU A 9 19.17 -10.72 5.95
CA LEU A 9 18.38 -9.56 6.36
C LEU A 9 18.26 -9.48 7.89
N VAL A 10 17.98 -10.60 8.56
CA VAL A 10 17.90 -10.66 10.03
C VAL A 10 19.22 -10.27 10.70
N ALA A 11 20.36 -10.63 10.12
CA ALA A 11 21.69 -10.28 10.63
C ALA A 11 22.06 -8.81 10.40
N VAL A 12 21.62 -8.22 9.28
CA VAL A 12 21.89 -6.82 8.91
C VAL A 12 21.03 -5.83 9.71
N PHE A 13 19.81 -6.21 10.10
CA PHE A 13 18.94 -5.32 10.87
C PHE A 13 19.15 -5.44 12.39
N PRO A 14 19.53 -4.34 13.08
CA PRO A 14 19.69 -4.33 14.52
C PRO A 14 18.44 -4.84 15.24
N SER A 15 18.63 -5.62 16.30
CA SER A 15 17.53 -6.16 17.12
C SER A 15 16.61 -5.05 17.66
N ALA A 16 17.17 -3.87 17.96
CA ALA A 16 16.41 -2.69 18.37
C ALA A 16 15.43 -2.20 17.28
N ALA A 17 15.89 -2.08 16.03
CA ALA A 17 15.06 -1.65 14.91
C ALA A 17 13.89 -2.62 14.65
N ARG A 18 14.14 -3.93 14.79
CA ARG A 18 13.08 -4.96 14.66
C ARG A 18 12.02 -4.85 15.76
N ARG A 19 12.42 -4.57 17.01
CA ARG A 19 11.46 -4.36 18.11
C ARG A 19 10.60 -3.12 17.89
N GLU A 20 11.20 -2.02 17.43
CA GLU A 20 10.47 -0.79 17.12
C GLU A 20 9.48 -0.99 15.97
N ALA A 21 9.89 -1.70 14.90
CA ALA A 21 9.00 -2.05 13.80
C ALA A 21 7.82 -2.91 14.28
N ALA A 22 8.08 -3.91 15.13
CA ALA A 22 7.03 -4.75 15.71
C ALA A 22 6.07 -3.94 16.61
N ALA A 23 6.59 -3.02 17.42
CA ALA A 23 5.77 -2.13 18.24
C ALA A 23 4.91 -1.20 17.37
N CYS A 24 5.47 -0.69 16.28
CA CYS A 24 4.75 0.13 15.31
C CYS A 24 3.60 -0.65 14.65
N SER A 25 3.88 -1.86 14.17
CA SER A 25 2.85 -2.73 13.56
C SER A 25 1.74 -3.06 14.56
N LYS A 26 2.06 -3.41 15.81
CA LYS A 26 1.03 -3.64 16.85
C LYS A 26 0.11 -2.44 17.07
N ARG A 27 0.65 -1.21 17.05
CA ARG A 27 -0.18 0.01 17.18
C ARG A 27 -1.13 0.18 16.00
N TRP A 28 -0.64 -0.02 14.78
CA TRP A 28 -1.45 0.08 13.57
C TRP A 28 -2.51 -1.02 13.47
N GLN A 29 -2.17 -2.26 13.82
CA GLN A 29 -3.13 -3.35 13.95
C GLN A 29 -4.23 -3.03 14.96
N ALA A 30 -3.86 -2.54 16.15
CA ALA A 30 -4.83 -2.16 17.16
C ALA A 30 -5.73 -1.00 16.70
N ALA A 31 -5.18 -0.03 15.96
CA ALA A 31 -5.95 1.06 15.38
C ALA A 31 -6.95 0.58 14.33
N ALA A 32 -6.52 -0.28 13.39
CA ALA A 32 -7.37 -0.85 12.36
C ALA A 32 -8.45 -1.78 12.94
N ALA A 33 -8.13 -2.57 13.97
CA ALA A 33 -9.10 -3.39 14.67
C ALA A 33 -10.15 -2.57 15.43
N ARG A 34 -9.77 -1.39 15.93
CA ARG A 34 -10.67 -0.48 16.64
C ARG A 34 -11.61 0.28 15.70
N ASP A 35 -11.11 0.70 14.53
CA ASP A 35 -11.94 1.30 13.47
C ASP A 35 -11.59 0.70 12.10
N PRO A 36 -12.37 -0.27 11.62
CA PRO A 36 -12.14 -0.90 10.31
C PRO A 36 -12.16 0.08 9.14
N ARG A 37 -12.78 1.25 9.29
CA ARG A 37 -12.83 2.29 8.23
C ARG A 37 -11.48 2.97 8.03
N LEU A 38 -10.59 2.92 9.02
CA LEU A 38 -9.23 3.47 8.93
C LEU A 38 -8.51 2.94 7.70
N THR A 39 -8.62 1.64 7.44
CA THR A 39 -8.01 1.00 6.27
C THR A 39 -8.59 1.54 4.96
N LEU A 40 -9.91 1.69 4.88
CA LEU A 40 -10.58 2.25 3.71
C LEU A 40 -10.17 3.70 3.45
N ASP A 41 -10.02 4.49 4.52
CA ASP A 41 -9.58 5.87 4.41
C ASP A 41 -8.11 5.95 3.95
N ILE A 42 -7.23 5.06 4.41
CA ILE A 42 -5.85 4.96 3.93
C ILE A 42 -5.82 4.60 2.45
N ILE A 43 -6.64 3.63 2.01
CA ILE A 43 -6.76 3.24 0.60
C ILE A 43 -7.16 4.44 -0.26
N ARG A 44 -8.18 5.20 0.17
CA ARG A 44 -8.69 6.38 -0.53
C ARG A 44 -7.67 7.52 -0.56
N MET A 45 -7.08 7.85 0.59
CA MET A 45 -6.08 8.93 0.67
C MET A 45 -4.81 8.60 -0.11
N GLY A 46 -4.40 7.33 -0.11
CA GLY A 46 -3.27 6.83 -0.87
C GLY A 46 -3.51 6.79 -2.37
N GLY A 47 -4.77 6.81 -2.81
CA GLY A 47 -5.15 6.49 -4.18
C GLY A 47 -4.73 5.07 -4.57
N VAL A 48 -4.77 4.11 -3.63
CA VAL A 48 -4.24 2.75 -3.87
C VAL A 48 -4.99 2.08 -5.04
N LEU A 49 -6.30 2.31 -5.13
CA LEU A 49 -7.17 1.78 -6.18
C LEU A 49 -7.43 2.78 -7.32
N ASP A 50 -6.77 3.94 -7.32
CA ASP A 50 -6.96 4.95 -8.38
C ASP A 50 -6.42 4.41 -9.71
N LEU A 51 -7.30 4.39 -10.72
CA LEU A 51 -6.91 4.10 -12.09
C LEU A 51 -6.06 5.25 -12.66
N GLN A 52 -5.10 4.89 -13.53
CA GLN A 52 -4.38 5.91 -14.28
C GLN A 52 -5.36 6.65 -15.19
N PRO A 53 -5.38 8.00 -15.19
CA PRO A 53 -6.25 8.76 -16.07
C PRO A 53 -5.89 8.49 -17.53
N VAL A 54 -6.92 8.36 -18.37
CA VAL A 54 -6.79 8.14 -19.81
C VAL A 54 -7.54 9.23 -20.57
N ARG A 55 -6.98 9.63 -21.71
CA ARG A 55 -7.63 10.48 -22.70
C ARG A 55 -8.00 9.64 -23.92
N LEU A 56 -9.10 9.96 -24.58
CA LEU A 56 -9.46 9.34 -25.86
C LEU A 56 -8.81 10.13 -26.99
N VAL A 57 -7.92 9.48 -27.75
CA VAL A 57 -7.32 10.00 -28.98
C VAL A 57 -7.78 9.10 -30.12
N ASP A 58 -8.54 9.67 -31.08
CA ASP A 58 -9.14 8.93 -32.19
C ASP A 58 -9.95 7.69 -31.77
N GLY A 59 -10.60 7.75 -30.60
CA GLY A 59 -11.39 6.66 -30.04
C GLY A 59 -10.58 5.58 -29.29
N TYR A 60 -9.26 5.73 -29.22
CA TYR A 60 -8.37 4.84 -28.46
C TYR A 60 -7.98 5.47 -27.11
N PRO A 61 -7.98 4.70 -26.01
CA PRO A 61 -7.52 5.19 -24.72
C PRO A 61 -5.99 5.31 -24.73
N GLU A 62 -5.49 6.52 -24.52
CA GLU A 62 -4.09 6.80 -24.26
C GLU A 62 -3.91 7.26 -22.81
N PRO A 63 -2.83 6.87 -22.11
CA PRO A 63 -2.50 7.45 -20.81
C PRO A 63 -2.43 8.98 -20.90
N GLU A 64 -3.09 9.66 -19.97
CA GLU A 64 -2.99 11.12 -19.91
C GLU A 64 -1.54 11.51 -19.57
N PRO A 65 -0.92 12.45 -20.33
CA PRO A 65 0.40 12.93 -20.00
C PRO A 65 0.40 13.57 -18.61
N ILE A 66 1.13 12.95 -17.68
CA ILE A 66 1.27 13.43 -16.32
C ILE A 66 2.62 14.16 -16.16
N ASP A 67 2.59 15.30 -15.46
CA ASP A 67 3.81 15.99 -15.03
C ASP A 67 4.66 15.06 -14.15
N PRO A 68 5.96 14.88 -14.44
CA PRO A 68 6.86 14.06 -13.62
C PRO A 68 6.83 14.38 -12.12
N GLN A 69 6.64 15.64 -11.73
CA GLN A 69 6.56 16.01 -10.31
C GLN A 69 5.31 15.44 -9.65
N ARG A 70 4.17 15.54 -10.35
CA ARG A 70 2.90 14.97 -9.92
C ARG A 70 2.97 13.44 -9.84
N LEU A 71 3.57 12.80 -10.84
CA LEU A 71 3.77 11.35 -10.85
C LEU A 71 4.58 10.87 -9.63
N ALA A 72 5.69 11.56 -9.32
CA ALA A 72 6.52 11.23 -8.17
C ALA A 72 5.77 11.42 -6.84
N TYR A 73 4.97 12.48 -6.73
CA TYR A 73 4.12 12.74 -5.57
C TYR A 73 3.07 11.63 -5.38
N GLU A 74 2.36 11.27 -6.45
CA GLU A 74 1.32 10.23 -6.40
C GLU A 74 1.92 8.85 -6.09
N ALA A 75 3.10 8.52 -6.64
CA ALA A 75 3.84 7.31 -6.32
C ALA A 75 4.24 7.26 -4.84
N GLY A 76 4.84 8.33 -4.31
CA GLY A 76 5.24 8.41 -2.90
C GLY A 76 4.04 8.33 -1.95
N ARG A 77 2.93 8.98 -2.31
CA ARG A 77 1.66 8.91 -1.56
C ARG A 77 1.12 7.48 -1.51
N ARG A 78 1.13 6.77 -2.64
CA ARG A 78 0.67 5.37 -2.75
C ARG A 78 1.60 4.43 -1.98
N ASP A 79 2.92 4.58 -2.10
CA ASP A 79 3.90 3.75 -1.39
C ASP A 79 3.76 3.89 0.13
N PHE A 80 3.56 5.11 0.62
CA PHE A 80 3.34 5.34 2.04
C PHE A 80 2.03 4.67 2.52
N ALA A 81 0.94 4.79 1.76
CA ALA A 81 -0.31 4.11 2.09
C ALA A 81 -0.13 2.58 2.15
N MET A 82 0.57 1.99 1.18
CA MET A 82 0.86 0.55 1.18
C MET A 82 1.66 0.10 2.41
N GLN A 83 2.62 0.90 2.87
CA GLN A 83 3.35 0.61 4.10
C GLN A 83 2.44 0.62 5.34
N LEU A 84 1.50 1.57 5.42
CA LEU A 84 0.54 1.62 6.52
C LEU A 84 -0.43 0.43 6.51
N LEU A 85 -0.92 0.04 5.33
CA LEU A 85 -1.80 -1.12 5.16
C LEU A 85 -1.08 -2.42 5.53
N ALA A 86 0.18 -2.57 5.14
CA ALA A 86 1.01 -3.70 5.54
C ALA A 86 1.20 -3.77 7.05
N LEU A 87 1.45 -2.63 7.71
CA LEU A 87 1.54 -2.56 9.17
C LEU A 87 0.22 -2.92 9.86
N ALA A 88 -0.91 -2.60 9.24
CA ALA A 88 -2.26 -2.95 9.69
C ALA A 88 -2.69 -4.39 9.37
N HIS A 89 -1.79 -5.22 8.80
CA HIS A 89 -2.06 -6.61 8.44
C HIS A 89 -3.10 -6.81 7.34
N LEU A 90 -3.29 -5.81 6.46
CA LEU A 90 -4.10 -6.04 5.27
C LEU A 90 -3.37 -6.99 4.31
N THR A 91 -4.01 -8.11 3.98
CA THR A 91 -3.45 -9.10 3.05
C THR A 91 -3.82 -8.77 1.60
N PRO A 92 -3.10 -9.32 0.61
CA PRO A 92 -3.52 -9.24 -0.79
C PRO A 92 -4.95 -9.77 -1.02
N ASP A 93 -5.39 -10.77 -0.25
CA ASP A 93 -6.75 -11.31 -0.35
C ASP A 93 -7.80 -10.30 0.11
N ASP A 94 -7.53 -9.56 1.19
CA ASP A 94 -8.40 -8.49 1.67
C ASP A 94 -8.53 -7.35 0.63
N LEU A 95 -7.44 -7.04 -0.07
CA LEU A 95 -7.46 -6.06 -1.17
C LEU A 95 -8.30 -6.55 -2.35
N ASN A 96 -8.18 -7.83 -2.73
CA ASN A 96 -8.97 -8.41 -3.81
C ASN A 96 -10.46 -8.36 -3.50
N ILE A 97 -10.86 -8.72 -2.28
CA ILE A 97 -12.26 -8.61 -1.83
C ILE A 97 -12.77 -7.17 -1.94
N LEU A 98 -11.94 -6.18 -1.54
CA LEU A 98 -12.30 -4.77 -1.65
C LEU A 98 -12.46 -4.29 -3.09
N MET A 99 -11.63 -4.81 -4.02
CA MET A 99 -11.76 -4.51 -5.45
C MET A 99 -13.03 -5.12 -6.04
N GLU A 100 -13.32 -6.39 -5.75
CA GLU A 100 -14.53 -7.07 -6.24
C GLU A 100 -15.82 -6.43 -5.73
N THR A 101 -15.81 -5.93 -4.49
CA THR A 101 -16.97 -5.24 -3.89
C THR A 101 -17.23 -3.88 -4.56
N ASN A 102 -16.19 -3.23 -5.09
CA ASN A 102 -16.30 -1.92 -5.74
C ASN A 102 -16.86 -2.02 -7.17
N ASP A 103 -16.68 -3.14 -7.87
CA ASP A 103 -17.19 -3.36 -9.23
C ASP A 103 -18.68 -3.79 -9.27
N ALA A 104 -19.26 -4.14 -8.11
CA ALA A 104 -20.65 -4.60 -7.98
C ALA A 104 -21.66 -3.48 -7.67
N ALA A 105 -21.24 -2.22 -7.64
CA ALA A 105 -22.06 -1.03 -7.37
C ALA A 105 -22.14 -0.10 -8.60
#